data_AF-A0AAW4T8H8-F1
#
_entry.id   AF-A0AAW4T8H8-F1
#
_cell.length_a   1.000
_cell.length_b   1.000
_cell.length_c   1.000
_cell.angle_alpha   90.00
_cell.angle_beta   90.00
_cell.angle_gamma   90.00
#
_symmetry.space_group_name_H-M   'P 1'
#
loop_
_entity.id
_entity.type
_entity.pdbx_description
1 polymer ?
#
loop_
_entity_poly.entity_id
_entity_poly.type
_entity_poly.pdbx_seq_one_letter_code
_entity_poly.pdbx_strand_id
1 'polypeptide(L)'
;MKRYFPTASFAAAIACAFALSACAAQSSAPAAASAPADNAAPVAPPLVGGDRDAHGCIGSAGYAWCERTQQCERPWELAKARGFANSAQAYEQFCRNGGTK
;
A
#
# COMPACT_ATOMS: atom_id res chain seq x y z
N MET A 1 -17.11 40.09 -35.51
CA MET A 1 -17.26 39.10 -36.61
C MET A 1 -16.42 37.90 -36.22
N LYS A 2 -17.06 36.74 -35.98
CA LYS A 2 -16.45 35.56 -35.34
C LYS A 2 -16.80 34.33 -36.16
N ARG A 3 -15.73 33.64 -36.60
CA ARG A 3 -15.59 32.20 -36.96
C ARG A 3 -16.38 31.67 -38.16
N TYR A 4 -15.67 31.11 -39.13
CA TYR A 4 -15.74 29.67 -39.47
C TYR A 4 -14.72 29.36 -40.59
N PHE A 5 -13.74 28.49 -40.33
CA PHE A 5 -12.98 27.84 -41.39
C PHE A 5 -13.40 26.36 -41.45
N PRO A 6 -13.80 25.85 -42.64
CA PRO A 6 -14.38 24.53 -42.81
C PRO A 6 -13.32 23.45 -43.08
N THR A 7 -13.82 22.25 -43.36
CA THR A 7 -13.17 21.03 -43.86
C THR A 7 -12.80 19.98 -42.80
N ALA A 8 -13.76 19.09 -42.61
CA ALA A 8 -13.68 17.80 -41.98
C ALA A 8 -12.78 16.80 -42.73
N SER A 9 -12.48 15.70 -42.03
CA SER A 9 -12.07 14.39 -42.53
C SER A 9 -10.67 14.26 -43.12
N PHE A 10 -9.76 13.61 -42.40
CA PHE A 10 -9.22 12.31 -42.82
C PHE A 10 -8.59 11.61 -41.60
N ALA A 11 -8.81 10.28 -41.53
CA ALA A 11 -8.13 9.31 -40.67
C ALA A 11 -8.55 9.23 -39.19
N ALA A 12 -9.77 8.71 -38.99
CA ALA A 12 -9.95 7.67 -37.98
C ALA A 12 -9.04 6.46 -38.28
N ALA A 13 -8.67 5.72 -37.24
CA ALA A 13 -7.94 4.45 -37.25
C ALA A 13 -6.41 4.51 -37.43
N ILE A 14 -5.68 4.80 -36.34
CA ILE A 14 -4.42 4.08 -36.08
C ILE A 14 -4.66 3.22 -34.84
N ALA A 15 -4.59 1.92 -35.12
CA ALA A 15 -5.04 0.80 -34.34
C ALA A 15 -4.45 0.71 -32.93
N CYS A 16 -5.30 0.22 -32.03
CA CYS A 16 -4.96 -0.60 -30.88
C CYS A 16 -3.85 -1.62 -31.24
N ALA A 17 -2.60 -1.32 -30.89
CA ALA A 17 -1.48 -2.26 -31.03
C ALA A 17 -0.36 -1.96 -30.03
N PHE A 18 -0.68 -1.88 -28.75
CA PHE A 18 0.26 -2.21 -27.68
C PHE A 18 -0.44 -3.15 -26.69
N ALA A 19 -0.87 -4.28 -27.24
CA ALA A 19 -1.24 -5.45 -26.46
C ALA A 19 0.04 -6.17 -26.03
N LEU A 20 0.11 -6.51 -24.73
CA LEU A 20 0.78 -7.70 -24.22
C LEU A 20 2.31 -7.74 -24.40
N SER A 21 3.05 -6.92 -23.65
CA SER A 21 4.46 -7.20 -23.39
C SER A 21 4.78 -7.02 -21.91
N ALA A 22 5.36 -8.08 -21.35
CA ALA A 22 5.90 -8.23 -20.00
C ALA A 22 4.94 -8.70 -18.88
N CYS A 23 4.20 -9.79 -19.13
CA CYS A 23 4.12 -10.87 -18.14
C CYS A 23 5.44 -11.67 -18.21
N ALA A 24 6.55 -11.07 -17.80
CA ALA A 24 7.78 -11.78 -17.47
C ALA A 24 8.08 -11.45 -16.02
N ALA A 25 7.70 -12.38 -15.15
CA ALA A 25 8.07 -12.39 -13.75
C ALA A 25 9.60 -12.24 -13.63
N GLN A 26 10.06 -11.10 -13.12
CA GLN A 26 11.33 -11.02 -12.41
C GLN A 26 11.04 -10.81 -10.93
N SER A 27 10.32 -11.80 -10.39
CA SER A 27 10.35 -12.13 -8.98
C SER A 27 11.76 -12.61 -8.65
N SER A 28 12.66 -11.66 -8.41
CA SER A 28 14.03 -11.92 -7.98
C SER A 28 13.99 -12.17 -6.48
N ALA A 29 13.49 -13.34 -6.09
CA ALA A 29 13.61 -13.81 -4.72
C ALA A 29 15.08 -14.19 -4.48
N PRO A 30 15.78 -13.62 -3.48
CA PRO A 30 17.07 -14.15 -3.09
C PRO A 30 16.89 -15.55 -2.51
N ALA A 31 17.75 -16.46 -2.94
CA ALA A 31 17.90 -17.80 -2.42
C ALA A 31 18.21 -17.75 -0.92
N ALA A 32 17.17 -17.85 -0.10
CA ALA A 32 17.33 -18.38 1.25
C ALA A 32 17.60 -19.87 1.09
N ALA A 33 18.88 -20.23 1.17
CA ALA A 33 19.35 -21.60 1.26
C ALA A 33 18.52 -22.34 2.31
N SER A 34 17.80 -23.36 1.87
CA SER A 34 17.15 -24.32 2.74
C SER A 34 18.27 -25.08 3.47
N ALA A 35 18.46 -24.78 4.75
CA ALA A 35 19.16 -25.70 5.63
C ALA A 35 18.33 -26.99 5.75
N PRO A 36 18.94 -28.17 5.77
CA PRO A 36 18.21 -29.41 6.02
C PRO A 36 17.62 -29.38 7.43
N ALA A 37 16.31 -29.66 7.50
CA ALA A 37 15.56 -29.78 8.73
C ALA A 37 15.87 -31.14 9.37
N ASP A 38 16.87 -31.18 10.24
CA ASP A 38 17.11 -32.31 11.12
C ASP A 38 17.06 -31.83 12.59
N ASN A 39 16.10 -32.41 13.33
CA ASN A 39 15.67 -32.13 14.70
C ASN A 39 14.55 -31.08 14.85
N ALA A 40 13.32 -31.50 14.51
CA ALA A 40 12.12 -30.81 14.94
C ALA A 40 11.97 -30.92 16.47
N ALA A 41 12.55 -29.97 17.18
CA ALA A 41 12.01 -29.53 18.46
C ALA A 41 10.51 -29.21 18.27
N PRO A 42 9.64 -29.44 19.26
CA PRO A 42 8.24 -29.07 19.14
C PRO A 42 8.15 -27.60 18.72
N VAL A 43 7.47 -27.35 17.59
CA VAL A 43 7.20 -26.02 17.07
C VAL A 43 6.37 -25.31 18.14
N ALA A 44 7.03 -24.48 18.95
CA ALA A 44 6.32 -23.60 19.86
C ALA A 44 5.36 -22.73 19.05
N PRO A 45 4.14 -22.49 19.53
CA PRO A 45 3.20 -21.65 18.81
C PRO A 45 3.83 -20.26 18.58
N PRO A 46 3.59 -19.62 17.43
CA PRO A 46 4.09 -18.27 17.17
C PRO A 46 3.61 -17.34 18.28
N LEU A 47 4.52 -16.52 18.81
CA LEU A 47 4.19 -15.53 19.83
C LEU A 47 3.21 -14.51 19.26
N VAL A 48 2.02 -14.39 19.86
CA VAL A 48 1.05 -13.34 19.51
C VAL A 48 1.63 -11.97 19.85
N GLY A 49 1.58 -11.03 18.91
CA GLY A 49 2.13 -9.68 19.09
C GLY A 49 3.66 -9.60 18.98
N GLY A 50 4.31 -10.62 18.39
CA GLY A 50 5.73 -10.58 18.03
C GLY A 50 6.04 -9.76 16.77
N ASP A 51 5.02 -9.24 16.09
CA ASP A 51 5.08 -8.54 14.79
C ASP A 51 5.15 -7.01 14.93
N ARG A 52 5.98 -6.51 15.85
CA ARG A 52 6.21 -5.07 16.00
C ARG A 52 7.01 -4.51 14.82
N ASP A 53 6.59 -3.37 14.30
CA ASP A 53 7.34 -2.59 13.31
C ASP A 53 8.44 -1.70 13.95
N ALA A 54 9.12 -0.87 13.15
CA ALA A 54 10.17 0.04 13.61
C ALA A 54 9.70 1.10 14.62
N HIS A 55 8.40 1.38 14.67
CA HIS A 55 7.77 2.29 15.63
C HIS A 55 7.18 1.54 16.83
N GLY A 56 7.29 0.21 16.86
CA GLY A 56 6.72 -0.64 17.89
C GLY A 56 5.23 -0.95 17.70
N CYS A 57 4.63 -0.60 16.56
CA CYS A 57 3.23 -0.87 16.28
C CYS A 57 3.03 -2.35 15.93
N ILE A 58 1.98 -2.95 16.50
CA ILE A 58 1.62 -4.35 16.25
C ILE A 58 0.60 -4.39 15.11
N GLY A 59 1.06 -4.72 13.90
CA GLY A 59 0.22 -4.72 12.70
C GLY A 59 -0.93 -5.72 12.79
N SER A 60 -0.70 -6.90 13.37
CA SER A 60 -1.70 -7.96 13.59
C SER A 60 -2.83 -7.56 14.53
N ALA A 61 -2.57 -6.61 15.44
CA ALA A 61 -3.58 -6.00 16.31
C ALA A 61 -4.29 -4.80 15.66
N GLY A 62 -3.87 -4.42 14.44
CA GLY A 62 -4.44 -3.34 13.66
C GLY A 62 -3.89 -1.95 13.99
N TYR A 63 -2.72 -1.89 14.62
CA TYR A 63 -2.04 -0.63 14.88
C TYR A 63 -1.18 -0.22 13.68
N ALA A 64 -1.24 1.07 13.34
CA ALA A 64 -0.39 1.70 12.34
C ALA A 64 0.22 2.98 12.91
N TRP A 65 1.47 3.29 12.53
CA TRP A 65 2.13 4.52 12.96
C TRP A 65 1.51 5.74 12.30
N CYS A 66 1.22 6.77 13.10
CA CYS A 66 0.72 8.05 12.64
C CYS A 66 1.70 9.19 12.96
N GLU A 67 2.35 9.76 11.94
CA GLU A 67 3.32 10.84 12.14
C GLU A 67 2.72 12.06 12.84
N ARG A 68 1.45 12.42 12.56
CA ARG A 68 0.81 13.54 13.26
C ARG A 68 0.67 13.31 14.77
N THR A 69 0.23 12.13 15.20
CA THR A 69 -0.02 11.88 16.63
C THR A 69 1.20 11.29 17.35
N GLN A 70 2.23 10.90 16.59
CA GLN A 70 3.43 10.20 17.06
C GLN A 70 3.07 8.97 17.89
N GLN A 71 2.02 8.25 17.45
CA GLN A 71 1.46 7.10 18.15
C GLN A 71 1.03 6.01 17.17
N CYS A 72 0.95 4.79 17.69
CA CYS A 72 0.33 3.66 17.03
C CYS A 72 -1.19 3.78 17.18
N GLU A 73 -1.87 4.10 16.09
CA GLU A 73 -3.31 4.32 16.04
C GLU A 73 -4.00 3.18 15.29
N ARG A 74 -5.27 2.90 15.62
CA ARG A 74 -6.12 2.01 14.82
C ARG A 74 -6.86 2.86 13.79
N PRO A 75 -6.60 2.71 12.47
CA PRO A 75 -7.16 3.62 11.45
C PRO A 75 -8.67 3.83 11.52
N TRP A 76 -9.43 2.78 11.84
CA TRP A 76 -10.89 2.83 11.90
C TRP A 76 -11.44 3.52 13.16
N GLU A 77 -10.78 3.38 14.30
CA GLU A 77 -11.16 4.08 15.53
C GLU A 77 -10.87 5.57 15.38
N LEU A 78 -9.69 5.88 14.83
CA LEU A 78 -9.27 7.25 14.58
C LEU A 78 -10.16 7.92 13.53
N ALA A 79 -10.52 7.23 12.45
CA ALA A 79 -11.47 7.70 11.44
C ALA A 79 -12.82 8.07 12.09
N LYS A 80 -13.36 7.19 12.93
CA LYS A 80 -14.60 7.45 13.68
C LYS A 80 -14.46 8.65 14.62
N ALA A 81 -13.36 8.74 15.36
CA ALA A 81 -13.15 9.81 16.34
C ALA A 81 -12.91 11.18 15.71
N ARG A 82 -12.29 11.23 14.52
CA ARG A 82 -11.89 12.46 13.84
C ARG A 82 -12.80 12.83 12.67
N GLY A 83 -13.78 11.98 12.33
CA GLY A 83 -14.80 12.27 11.33
C GLY A 83 -14.30 12.20 9.89
N PHE A 84 -13.35 11.32 9.59
CA PHE A 84 -12.90 11.08 8.21
C PHE A 84 -13.27 9.66 7.73
N ALA A 85 -13.14 9.42 6.42
CA ALA A 85 -13.49 8.13 5.82
C ALA A 85 -12.65 6.98 6.42
N ASN A 86 -13.27 5.83 6.71
CA ASN A 86 -12.54 4.63 7.11
C ASN A 86 -11.84 3.99 5.90
N SER A 87 -10.73 4.59 5.48
CA SER A 87 -9.90 4.11 4.36
C SER A 87 -8.42 4.38 4.63
N ALA A 88 -7.55 3.57 4.02
CA ALA A 88 -6.09 3.73 4.12
C ALA A 88 -5.64 5.13 3.64
N GLN A 89 -6.21 5.58 2.52
CA GLN A 89 -5.90 6.90 1.94
C GLN A 89 -6.24 8.05 2.89
N ALA A 90 -7.41 8.02 3.52
CA ALA A 90 -7.82 9.08 4.43
C ALA A 90 -6.99 9.06 5.72
N TYR A 91 -6.61 7.86 6.21
CA TYR A 91 -5.70 7.71 7.33
C TYR A 91 -4.29 8.26 7.01
N GLU A 92 -3.72 7.93 5.86
CA GLU A 92 -2.42 8.46 5.43
C GLU A 92 -2.43 9.98 5.31
N GLN A 93 -3.47 10.54 4.69
CA GLN A 93 -3.64 11.98 4.59
C GLN A 93 -3.77 12.63 5.96
N PHE A 94 -4.58 12.02 6.85
CA PHE A 94 -4.68 12.44 8.24
C PHE A 94 -3.27 12.48 8.83
N CYS A 95 -2.54 11.37 8.85
CA CYS A 95 -1.27 11.24 9.53
C CYS A 95 -0.13 12.09 8.95
N ARG A 96 -0.13 12.37 7.63
CA ARG A 96 0.87 13.22 6.97
C ARG A 96 0.70 14.71 7.27
N ASN A 97 -0.55 15.18 7.42
CA ASN A 97 -0.87 16.61 7.52
C ASN A 97 -0.71 17.19 8.94
N GLY A 98 0.18 16.62 9.76
CA GLY A 98 0.42 17.05 11.13
C GLY A 98 1.84 17.37 11.51
N GLY A 99 2.79 17.13 10.60
CA GLY A 99 4.21 17.36 10.82
C GLY A 99 4.65 18.81 10.65
N THR A 100 3.75 19.73 10.31
CA THR A 100 4.09 21.17 10.22
C THR A 100 3.95 21.79 11.60
N LYS A 101 5.04 21.79 12.35
CA LYS A 101 5.26 22.68 13.48
C LYS A 101 6.03 23.92 13.02
#